data_AF-A0A920LC02-F1
#
_entry.id   AF-A0A920LC02-F1
#
_cell.length_a   1.000
_cell.length_b   1.000
_cell.length_c   1.000
_cell.angle_alpha   90.00
_cell.angle_beta   90.00
_cell.angle_gamma   90.00
#
_symmetry.space_group_name_H-M   'P 1'
#
loop_
_entity.id
_entity.type
_entity.pdbx_description
1 polymer ?
#
loop_
_entity_poly.entity_id
_entity_poly.type
_entity_poly.pdbx_seq_one_letter_code
_entity_poly.pdbx_strand_id
1 'polypeptide(L)'
;MTLSWADQDSLFIKGTSNGGEAVRGMLNDRVFIANHDKDSGDWTARISLRGLKGESGLLVSHLLNATNKVIVSHQLDFSLSQLDVGRDGSEMIIIEKGDMLWRIAYRTYGDGIRYLDIVKRNQDRIADPDLIYPAQIFALPE
;
A
#
# COMPACT_ATOMS: atom_id res chain seq x y z
N MET A 1 0.13 4.21 -0.17
CA MET A 1 0.80 3.12 -0.94
C MET A 1 -0.18 1.99 -1.22
N THR A 2 -0.03 1.24 -2.30
CA THR A 2 -0.92 0.09 -2.63
C THR A 2 -0.17 -1.25 -2.63
N LEU A 3 -0.93 -2.33 -2.50
CA LEU A 3 -0.47 -3.71 -2.52
C LEU A 3 -1.31 -4.51 -3.53
N SER A 4 -0.73 -5.51 -4.18
CA SER A 4 -1.52 -6.50 -4.93
C SER A 4 -0.85 -7.86 -4.87
N TRP A 5 -1.63 -8.95 -4.89
CA TRP A 5 -1.05 -10.28 -4.97
C TRP A 5 -0.39 -10.49 -6.33
N ALA A 6 0.84 -10.95 -6.30
CA ALA A 6 1.65 -11.21 -7.49
C ALA A 6 1.70 -12.71 -7.83
N ASP A 7 1.55 -13.55 -6.80
CA ASP A 7 1.30 -14.99 -6.86
C ASP A 7 0.77 -15.44 -5.47
N GLN A 8 0.75 -16.75 -5.18
CA GLN A 8 0.26 -17.29 -3.91
C GLN A 8 1.05 -16.79 -2.68
N ASP A 9 2.34 -16.52 -2.86
CA ASP A 9 3.31 -16.28 -1.78
C ASP A 9 3.98 -14.90 -1.90
N SER A 10 3.55 -14.02 -2.81
CA SER A 10 4.25 -12.77 -3.10
C SER A 10 3.29 -11.61 -3.32
N LEU A 11 3.68 -10.43 -2.85
CA LEU A 11 3.00 -9.17 -3.10
C LEU A 11 3.83 -8.28 -4.03
N PHE A 12 3.14 -7.52 -4.86
CA PHE A 12 3.65 -6.24 -5.33
C PHE A 12 3.32 -5.16 -4.31
N ILE A 13 4.30 -4.32 -4.02
CA ILE A 13 4.16 -3.08 -3.27
C ILE A 13 4.36 -1.96 -4.27
N LYS A 14 3.38 -1.07 -4.41
CA LYS A 14 3.41 0.03 -5.37
C LYS A 14 3.23 1.35 -4.65
N GLY A 15 3.84 2.38 -5.19
CA GLY A 15 3.64 3.74 -4.71
C GLY A 15 4.17 4.75 -5.70
N THR A 16 4.05 6.01 -5.29
CA THR A 16 4.59 7.14 -6.02
C THR A 16 5.49 7.93 -5.10
N SER A 17 6.53 8.54 -5.65
CA SER A 17 7.44 9.43 -4.93
C SER A 17 7.69 10.69 -5.75
N ASN A 18 7.63 11.85 -5.10
CA ASN A 18 8.01 13.10 -5.73
C ASN A 18 9.50 13.37 -5.45
N GLY A 19 10.36 13.02 -6.41
CA GLY A 19 11.82 13.08 -6.29
C GLY A 19 12.42 11.91 -5.50
N GLY A 20 13.71 12.02 -5.17
CA GLY A 20 14.54 10.90 -4.69
C GLY A 20 15.21 10.15 -5.84
N GLU A 21 15.85 9.02 -5.56
CA GLU A 21 16.46 8.14 -6.57
C GLU A 21 16.00 6.68 -6.42
N ALA A 22 15.73 6.24 -5.19
CA ALA A 22 15.32 4.87 -4.92
C ALA A 22 14.44 4.78 -3.67
N VAL A 23 13.56 3.79 -3.67
CA VAL A 23 12.80 3.35 -2.50
C VAL A 23 13.41 2.06 -1.97
N ARG A 24 13.78 2.05 -0.71
CA ARG A 24 14.19 0.84 0.01
C ARG A 24 13.25 0.63 1.18
N GLY A 25 12.77 -0.58 1.35
CA GLY A 25 11.91 -0.89 2.48
C GLY A 25 12.08 -2.30 2.98
N MET A 26 11.27 -2.64 3.98
CA MET A 26 11.14 -3.99 4.48
C MET A 26 9.72 -4.27 4.94
N LEU A 27 9.29 -5.53 4.85
CA LEU A 27 8.15 -6.06 5.57
C LEU A 27 8.65 -7.09 6.58
N ASN A 28 8.51 -6.80 7.87
CA ASN A 28 9.16 -7.53 8.97
C ASN A 28 10.67 -7.64 8.74
N ASP A 29 11.16 -8.81 8.36
CA ASP A 29 12.57 -9.12 8.10
C ASP A 29 12.95 -9.09 6.60
N ARG A 30 11.97 -8.84 5.73
CA ARG A 30 12.13 -9.02 4.28
C ARG A 30 12.32 -7.70 3.58
N VAL A 31 13.50 -7.52 2.98
CA VAL A 31 13.87 -6.28 2.30
C VAL A 31 13.33 -6.25 0.87
N PHE A 32 12.90 -5.08 0.44
CA PHE A 32 12.62 -4.77 -0.96
C PHE A 32 13.32 -3.48 -1.38
N ILE A 33 13.64 -3.38 -2.67
CA ILE A 33 14.22 -2.18 -3.28
C ILE A 33 13.49 -1.97 -4.61
N ALA A 34 13.14 -0.72 -4.88
CA ALA A 34 12.62 -0.29 -6.16
C ALA A 34 13.27 1.02 -6.58
N ASN A 35 13.56 1.14 -7.87
CA ASN A 35 13.79 2.44 -8.48
C ASN A 35 12.43 3.02 -8.88
N HIS A 36 12.26 4.33 -8.78
CA HIS A 36 11.08 4.96 -9.37
C HIS A 36 11.33 5.36 -10.81
N ASP A 37 10.25 5.48 -11.56
CA ASP A 37 10.22 6.14 -12.85
C ASP A 37 10.49 7.65 -12.68
N LYS A 38 11.38 8.22 -13.51
CA LYS A 38 11.79 9.63 -13.35
C LYS A 38 10.73 10.62 -13.79
N ASP A 39 9.78 10.20 -14.63
CA ASP A 39 8.75 11.06 -15.19
C ASP A 39 7.47 10.98 -14.34
N SER A 40 7.01 9.77 -14.01
CA SER A 40 5.79 9.58 -13.22
C SER A 40 6.03 9.53 -11.70
N GLY A 41 7.25 9.19 -11.27
CA GLY A 41 7.57 8.92 -9.87
C GLY A 41 7.04 7.58 -9.36
N ASP A 42 6.45 6.75 -10.24
CA ASP A 42 5.90 5.45 -9.88
C ASP A 42 7.02 4.46 -9.58
N TRP A 43 6.83 3.65 -8.55
CA TRP A 43 7.72 2.55 -8.25
C TRP A 43 6.93 1.30 -7.90
N THR A 44 7.51 0.15 -8.20
CA THR A 44 6.97 -1.16 -7.85
C THR A 44 8.08 -2.03 -7.31
N ALA A 45 7.82 -2.68 -6.17
CA ALA A 45 8.68 -3.69 -5.60
C ALA A 45 7.93 -5.00 -5.47
N ARG A 46 8.63 -6.13 -5.56
CA ARG A 46 8.06 -7.46 -5.24
C ARG A 46 8.64 -7.95 -3.93
N ILE A 47 7.79 -8.53 -3.08
CA ILE A 47 8.20 -9.14 -1.81
C ILE A 47 7.57 -10.53 -1.67
N SER A 48 8.37 -11.52 -1.29
CA SER A 48 7.85 -12.86 -0.96
C SER A 48 7.45 -12.92 0.51
N LEU A 49 6.29 -13.48 0.82
CA LEU A 49 5.77 -13.79 2.14
C LEU A 49 5.98 -15.26 2.53
N ARG A 50 6.55 -16.11 1.66
CA ARG A 50 6.74 -17.54 1.93
C ARG A 50 7.50 -17.77 3.23
N GLY A 51 6.88 -18.42 4.21
CA GLY A 51 7.49 -18.70 5.51
C GLY A 51 7.55 -17.51 6.46
N LEU A 52 6.88 -16.40 6.14
CA LEU A 52 6.62 -15.32 7.08
C LEU A 52 5.76 -15.87 8.23
N LYS A 53 6.13 -15.56 9.46
CA LYS A 53 5.43 -16.02 10.67
C LYS A 53 4.83 -14.81 11.40
N GLY A 54 3.82 -15.09 12.22
CA GLY A 54 3.14 -14.07 13.03
C GLY A 54 1.89 -13.51 12.36
N GLU A 55 1.17 -12.69 13.11
CA GLU A 55 -0.11 -12.10 12.70
C GLU A 55 0.03 -10.65 12.22
N SER A 56 1.19 -10.03 12.47
CA SER A 56 1.47 -8.62 12.19
C SER A 56 2.55 -8.47 11.12
N GLY A 57 2.36 -7.46 10.28
CA GLY A 57 3.32 -6.98 9.29
C GLY A 57 3.73 -5.55 9.62
N LEU A 58 5.03 -5.34 9.86
CA LEU A 58 5.68 -4.04 9.96
C LEU A 58 6.26 -3.70 8.59
N LEU A 59 5.59 -2.81 7.85
CA LEU A 59 6.07 -2.28 6.58
C LEU A 59 6.77 -0.95 6.82
N VAL A 60 8.05 -0.89 6.46
CA VAL A 60 8.85 0.33 6.47
C VAL A 60 9.27 0.63 5.04
N SER A 61 9.13 1.88 4.60
CA SER A 61 9.64 2.35 3.31
C SER A 61 10.42 3.64 3.48
N HIS A 62 11.62 3.69 2.91
CA HIS A 62 12.51 4.83 2.88
C HIS A 62 12.71 5.31 1.45
N LEU A 63 12.43 6.59 1.19
CA LEU A 63 12.88 7.27 -0.02
C LEU A 63 14.30 7.77 0.19
N LEU A 64 15.19 7.40 -0.72
CA LEU A 64 16.62 7.75 -0.70
C LEU A 64 16.90 8.81 -1.77
N ASN A 65 17.82 9.73 -1.49
CA ASN A 65 18.37 10.63 -2.49
C ASN A 65 19.62 10.01 -3.19
N ALA A 66 20.25 10.77 -4.10
CA ALA A 66 21.45 10.35 -4.82
C ALA A 66 22.68 10.02 -3.96
N THR A 67 22.70 10.43 -2.68
CA THR A 67 23.77 10.10 -1.74
C THR A 67 23.38 8.97 -0.78
N ASN A 68 22.32 8.23 -1.08
CA ASN A 68 21.73 7.17 -0.23
C ASN A 68 21.24 7.66 1.14
N LYS A 69 20.98 8.96 1.30
CA LYS A 69 20.39 9.52 2.51
C LYS A 69 18.87 9.35 2.46
N VAL A 70 18.29 8.87 3.56
CA VAL A 70 16.83 8.83 3.74
C VAL A 70 16.28 10.26 3.80
N ILE A 71 15.34 10.57 2.91
CA ILE A 71 14.65 11.86 2.84
C ILE A 71 13.17 11.77 3.24
N VAL A 72 12.56 10.59 3.10
CA VAL A 72 11.19 10.30 3.58
C VAL A 72 11.17 8.90 4.17
N SER A 73 10.44 8.72 5.26
CA SER A 73 10.21 7.41 5.90
C SER A 73 8.73 7.25 6.24
N HIS A 74 8.17 6.10 5.88
CA HIS A 74 6.84 5.67 6.31
C HIS A 74 6.99 4.34 7.05
N GLN A 75 6.23 4.20 8.13
CA GLN A 75 6.12 2.98 8.91
C GLN A 75 4.64 2.67 9.14
N LEU A 76 4.24 1.45 8.83
CA LEU A 76 2.87 0.97 9.00
C LEU A 76 2.89 -0.42 9.63
N ASP A 77 2.14 -0.57 10.72
CA ASP A 77 1.94 -1.82 11.43
C ASP A 77 0.51 -2.30 11.18
N PHE A 78 0.35 -3.37 10.39
CA PHE A 78 -0.96 -3.92 10.02
C PHE A 78 -1.06 -5.40 10.34
N SER A 79 -2.28 -5.94 10.32
CA SER A 79 -2.49 -7.38 10.47
C SER A 79 -2.37 -8.08 9.12
N LEU A 80 -1.55 -9.13 9.02
CA LEU A 80 -1.31 -9.87 7.78
C LEU A 80 -2.59 -10.52 7.23
N SER A 81 -3.55 -10.89 8.08
CA SER A 81 -4.85 -11.43 7.65
C SER A 81 -5.68 -10.40 6.88
N GLN A 82 -5.39 -9.11 7.01
CA GLN A 82 -6.09 -8.10 6.22
C GLN A 82 -5.78 -8.20 4.72
N LEU A 83 -4.63 -8.79 4.34
CA LEU A 83 -4.22 -8.99 2.95
C LEU A 83 -5.12 -9.96 2.17
N ASP A 84 -5.93 -10.75 2.89
CA ASP A 84 -6.84 -11.70 2.26
C ASP A 84 -7.93 -11.01 1.42
N VAL A 85 -8.20 -9.73 1.70
CA VAL A 85 -9.21 -8.93 0.97
C VAL A 85 -8.90 -8.79 -0.51
N GLY A 86 -7.61 -8.87 -0.91
CA GLY A 86 -7.18 -8.79 -2.31
C GLY A 86 -6.85 -10.14 -2.96
N ARG A 87 -7.16 -11.27 -2.31
CA ARG A 87 -6.86 -12.61 -2.85
C ARG A 87 -7.64 -12.93 -4.13
N ASP A 88 -8.71 -12.19 -4.40
CA ASP A 88 -9.46 -12.22 -5.65
C ASP A 88 -8.75 -11.51 -6.81
N GLY A 89 -7.56 -10.95 -6.58
CA GLY A 89 -6.79 -10.21 -7.58
C GLY A 89 -6.92 -8.69 -7.46
N SER A 90 -7.77 -8.19 -6.55
CA SER A 90 -7.96 -6.75 -6.34
C SER A 90 -6.66 -6.07 -5.89
N GLU A 91 -6.43 -4.86 -6.40
CA GLU A 91 -5.46 -3.96 -5.78
C GLU A 91 -5.97 -3.52 -4.41
N MET A 92 -5.07 -3.34 -3.46
CA MET A 92 -5.38 -3.00 -2.07
C MET A 92 -4.70 -1.69 -1.71
N ILE A 93 -5.40 -0.80 -1.03
CA ILE A 93 -4.83 0.41 -0.45
C ILE A 93 -4.56 0.18 1.04
N ILE A 94 -3.36 0.56 1.51
CA ILE A 94 -3.09 0.67 2.95
C ILE A 94 -3.38 2.12 3.35
N ILE A 95 -4.28 2.31 4.30
CA ILE A 95 -4.65 3.63 4.78
C ILE A 95 -3.49 4.24 5.57
N GLU A 96 -3.10 5.45 5.19
CA GLU A 96 -2.12 6.25 5.90
C GLU A 96 -2.78 7.42 6.63
N LYS A 97 -2.05 8.06 7.55
CA LYS A 97 -2.56 9.23 8.27
C LYS A 97 -2.88 10.35 7.28
N GLY A 98 -4.13 10.83 7.32
CA GLY A 98 -4.61 11.93 6.47
C GLY A 98 -5.22 11.48 5.13
N ASP A 99 -5.32 10.17 4.89
CA ASP A 99 -6.13 9.65 3.81
C ASP A 99 -7.63 9.89 4.05
N MET A 100 -8.35 10.02 2.94
CA MET A 100 -9.81 10.15 2.90
C MET A 100 -10.31 9.34 1.71
N LEU A 101 -11.41 8.59 1.88
CA LEU A 101 -11.91 7.67 0.84
C LEU A 101 -12.17 8.39 -0.49
N TRP A 102 -12.72 9.60 -0.46
CA TRP A 102 -12.95 10.39 -1.68
C TRP A 102 -11.67 10.81 -2.39
N ARG A 103 -10.57 11.09 -1.65
CA ARG A 103 -9.26 11.41 -2.25
C ARG A 103 -8.62 10.16 -2.86
N ILE A 104 -8.79 9.01 -2.20
CA ILE A 104 -8.36 7.71 -2.73
C ILE A 104 -9.15 7.40 -4.01
N ALA A 105 -10.47 7.56 -4.00
CA ALA A 105 -11.30 7.36 -5.18
C ALA A 105 -10.91 8.29 -6.34
N TYR A 106 -10.69 9.58 -6.05
CA TYR A 106 -10.28 10.54 -7.08
C TYR A 106 -8.92 10.19 -7.69
N ARG A 107 -7.91 9.82 -6.88
CA ARG A 107 -6.58 9.45 -7.41
C ARG A 107 -6.59 8.14 -8.20
N THR A 108 -7.46 7.20 -7.83
CA THR A 108 -7.52 5.86 -8.43
C THR A 108 -8.41 5.82 -9.67
N TYR A 109 -9.56 6.48 -9.61
CA TYR A 109 -10.63 6.38 -10.64
C TYR A 109 -10.89 7.68 -11.39
N GLY A 110 -10.26 8.80 -10.99
CA GLY A 110 -10.56 10.12 -11.53
C GLY A 110 -11.88 10.73 -11.05
N ASP A 111 -12.65 10.01 -10.22
CA ASP A 111 -13.94 10.44 -9.69
C ASP A 111 -14.00 10.20 -8.17
N GLY A 112 -14.13 11.28 -7.41
CA GLY A 112 -14.22 11.22 -5.96
C GLY A 112 -15.45 10.47 -5.47
N ILE A 113 -16.56 10.46 -6.23
CA ILE A 113 -17.83 9.79 -5.84
C ILE A 113 -17.67 8.26 -5.78
N ARG A 114 -16.72 7.70 -6.55
CA ARG A 114 -16.38 6.27 -6.54
C ARG A 114 -15.92 5.76 -5.16
N TYR A 115 -15.75 6.63 -4.18
CA TYR A 115 -15.54 6.22 -2.78
C TYR A 115 -16.67 5.33 -2.25
N LEU A 116 -17.91 5.51 -2.75
CA LEU A 116 -19.04 4.65 -2.41
C LEU A 116 -18.81 3.20 -2.83
N ASP A 117 -18.10 2.97 -3.93
CA ASP A 117 -17.75 1.62 -4.37
C ASP A 117 -16.68 1.01 -3.47
N ILE A 118 -15.72 1.81 -3.00
CA ILE A 118 -14.73 1.37 -2.00
C ILE A 118 -15.47 0.97 -0.71
N VAL A 119 -16.40 1.79 -0.23
CA VAL A 119 -17.23 1.47 0.95
C VAL A 119 -17.99 0.17 0.72
N LYS A 120 -18.68 0.04 -0.42
CA LYS A 120 -19.46 -1.15 -0.76
C LYS A 120 -18.62 -2.41 -0.83
N ARG A 121 -17.39 -2.33 -1.36
CA ARG A 121 -16.47 -3.47 -1.48
C ARG A 121 -15.88 -3.92 -0.15
N ASN A 122 -15.86 -3.04 0.86
CA ASN A 122 -15.21 -3.27 2.15
C ASN A 122 -16.18 -3.09 3.33
N GLN A 123 -17.47 -3.39 3.15
CA GLN A 123 -18.52 -3.18 4.17
C GLN A 123 -18.26 -3.96 5.47
N ASP A 124 -17.58 -5.10 5.38
CA ASP A 124 -17.16 -5.91 6.51
C ASP A 124 -15.98 -5.29 7.29
N ARG A 125 -15.32 -4.28 6.72
CA ARG A 125 -14.08 -3.66 7.23
C ARG A 125 -14.22 -2.17 7.54
N ILE A 126 -15.21 -1.51 6.93
CA ILE A 126 -15.50 -0.09 7.14
C ILE A 126 -16.77 0.00 7.98
N ALA A 127 -16.60 0.26 9.27
CA ALA A 127 -17.73 0.49 10.17
C ALA A 127 -18.39 1.85 9.91
N ASP A 128 -17.58 2.87 9.62
CA ASP A 128 -18.01 4.22 9.30
C ASP A 128 -17.09 4.78 8.19
N PRO A 129 -17.64 5.16 7.01
CA PRO A 129 -16.86 5.73 5.91
C PRO A 129 -16.10 7.01 6.25
N ASP A 130 -16.56 7.77 7.25
CA ASP A 130 -15.91 8.99 7.71
C ASP A 130 -14.83 8.73 8.76
N LEU A 131 -14.73 7.49 9.28
CA LEU A 131 -13.76 7.06 10.28
C LEU A 131 -12.91 5.89 9.79
N ILE A 132 -12.01 6.19 8.87
CA ILE A 132 -10.92 5.28 8.48
C ILE A 132 -9.66 5.58 9.29
N TYR A 133 -8.91 4.52 9.61
CA TYR A 133 -7.76 4.57 10.51
C TYR A 133 -6.48 4.09 9.79
N PRO A 134 -5.31 4.63 10.16
CA PRO A 134 -4.03 4.15 9.65
C PRO A 134 -3.89 2.62 9.81
N ALA A 135 -3.23 2.00 8.83
CA ALA A 135 -2.97 0.56 8.74
C ALA A 135 -4.20 -0.35 8.47
N GLN A 136 -5.39 0.23 8.23
CA GLN A 136 -6.47 -0.51 7.59
C GLN A 136 -6.12 -0.82 6.13
N ILE A 137 -6.52 -2.00 5.65
CA ILE A 137 -6.35 -2.39 4.24
C ILE A 137 -7.72 -2.62 3.61
N PHE A 138 -7.96 -1.91 2.51
CA PHE A 138 -9.18 -2.01 1.71
C PHE A 138 -8.85 -2.48 0.29
N ALA A 139 -9.69 -3.36 -0.26
CA ALA A 139 -9.66 -3.68 -1.68
C ALA A 139 -10.26 -2.53 -2.49
N LEU A 140 -9.59 -2.18 -3.58
CA LEU A 140 -10.03 -1.20 -4.56
C LEU A 140 -10.84 -1.94 -5.65
N PRO A 141 -12.11 -1.56 -5.91
CA PRO A 141 -12.87 -2.03 -7.07
C PRO A 141 -12.17 -1.75 -8.40
N GLU A 142 -12.54 -2.49 -9.45
CA GLU A 142 -12.16 -2.17 -10.84
C GLU A 142 -12.82 -0.87 -11.36
#